data_AF-A0A6A4EJ97-F1
#
_entry.id   AF-A0A6A4EJ97-F1
#
_cell.length_a   1.000
_cell.length_b   1.000
_cell.length_c   1.000
_cell.angle_alpha   90.00
_cell.angle_beta   90.00
_cell.angle_gamma   90.00
#
_symmetry.space_group_name_H-M   'P 1'
#
loop_
_entity.id
_entity.type
_entity.pdbx_description
1 polymer ?
#
loop_
_entity_poly.entity_id
_entity_poly.type
_entity_poly.pdbx_seq_one_letter_code
_entity_poly.pdbx_strand_id
1 'polypeptide(L)'
;MSSIPRIIDSDSDSDDDVPLSALRAKAPAVKEEVKTEVKAELPAVNGLKANGNGGGKQAAPDSDSDDDIPISGLARRKKLKVETKVKAEKAPLATPTPRKSKKTKKRVIKIKIRQQECSEALYETLKGRLAQELLCRWWYAMEWPPVKKSAAKLHGVQELDGYPGAFIRVKGEDLGSILDTRSSVGKPSFLHFFAMPSADLLKLLLHAYDKQIAVLVEHEGPDTPLLKELRKERASASRIDPDKADRSVRKLLKEFSELDREIKEVQALALKEMENGDEDEDEEDDDDDDDDED
;
A
#
# COMPACT_ATOMS: atom_id res chain seq x y z
N MET A 1 8.57 -53.58 -29.93
CA MET A 1 7.33 -52.86 -30.26
C MET A 1 6.36 -53.09 -29.11
N SER A 2 6.34 -52.16 -28.14
CA SER A 2 5.48 -52.27 -26.94
C SER A 2 4.36 -51.24 -27.05
N SER A 3 3.13 -51.75 -27.02
CA SER A 3 1.88 -51.01 -27.16
C SER A 3 1.65 -50.04 -26.00
N ILE A 4 1.39 -48.78 -26.35
CA ILE A 4 0.93 -47.72 -25.44
C ILE A 4 -0.60 -47.83 -25.33
N PRO A 5 -1.19 -47.98 -24.13
CA PRO A 5 -2.64 -47.90 -23.98
C PRO A 5 -3.11 -46.44 -24.03
N ARG A 6 -4.11 -46.19 -24.88
CA ARG A 6 -4.86 -44.95 -25.04
C ARG A 6 -5.70 -44.66 -23.80
N ILE A 7 -5.59 -43.45 -23.25
CA ILE A 7 -6.48 -42.92 -22.21
C ILE A 7 -7.40 -41.89 -22.86
N ILE A 8 -8.61 -42.37 -23.15
CA ILE A 8 -9.95 -41.78 -23.05
C ILE A 8 -10.02 -40.25 -22.95
N ASP A 9 -10.63 -39.67 -23.98
CA ASP A 9 -11.17 -38.31 -24.03
C ASP A 9 -12.30 -38.13 -23.00
N SER A 10 -12.13 -37.16 -22.08
CA SER A 10 -13.19 -36.68 -21.19
C SER A 10 -13.80 -35.42 -21.79
N ASP A 11 -14.92 -35.59 -22.48
CA ASP A 11 -15.86 -34.51 -22.82
C ASP A 11 -16.46 -33.95 -21.53
N SER A 12 -15.90 -32.85 -21.04
CA SER A 12 -16.44 -32.05 -19.94
C SER A 12 -17.14 -30.83 -20.53
N ASP A 13 -18.38 -31.06 -20.97
CA ASP A 13 -19.34 -30.04 -21.39
C ASP A 13 -19.81 -29.24 -20.15
N SER A 14 -19.04 -28.21 -19.79
CA SER A 14 -19.34 -27.32 -18.67
C SER A 14 -19.79 -25.97 -19.20
N ASP A 15 -21.10 -25.93 -19.47
CA ASP A 15 -21.93 -24.81 -19.91
C ASP A 15 -22.06 -23.74 -18.80
N ASP A 16 -20.97 -23.05 -18.46
CA ASP A 16 -20.98 -21.99 -17.43
C ASP A 16 -20.09 -20.79 -17.80
N ASP A 17 -20.23 -20.31 -19.05
CA ASP A 17 -19.59 -19.08 -19.52
C ASP A 17 -20.65 -18.06 -19.94
N VAL A 18 -21.27 -17.41 -18.93
CA VAL A 18 -22.17 -16.28 -19.15
C VAL A 18 -21.35 -14.99 -19.11
N PRO A 19 -21.21 -14.25 -20.22
CA PRO A 19 -20.46 -13.00 -20.20
C PRO A 19 -21.17 -11.95 -19.35
N LEU A 20 -20.41 -11.24 -18.51
CA LEU A 20 -20.87 -10.18 -17.60
C LEU A 20 -21.69 -9.06 -18.28
N SER A 21 -21.65 -8.97 -19.60
CA SER A 21 -22.48 -8.08 -20.42
C SER A 21 -23.99 -8.41 -20.33
N ALA A 22 -24.38 -9.64 -19.98
CA ALA A 22 -25.78 -10.05 -19.82
C ALA A 22 -26.46 -9.47 -18.55
N LEU A 23 -25.69 -9.03 -17.54
CA LEU A 23 -26.21 -8.54 -16.26
C LEU A 23 -26.55 -7.04 -16.24
N ARG A 24 -26.29 -6.30 -17.33
CA ARG A 24 -26.59 -4.84 -17.40
C ARG A 24 -27.91 -4.49 -18.09
N ALA A 25 -28.63 -5.46 -18.64
CA ALA A 25 -29.89 -5.21 -19.35
C ALA A 25 -31.11 -5.22 -18.41
N LYS A 26 -31.16 -4.30 -17.43
CA LYS A 26 -32.41 -3.93 -16.74
C LYS A 26 -32.29 -2.55 -16.07
N ALA A 27 -32.24 -1.52 -16.91
CA ALA A 27 -32.57 -0.16 -16.51
C ALA A 27 -33.95 0.19 -17.11
N PRO A 28 -34.91 0.72 -16.32
CA PRO A 28 -36.21 1.14 -16.85
C PRO A 28 -36.06 2.38 -17.74
N ALA A 29 -36.71 2.29 -18.90
CA ALA A 29 -36.78 3.33 -19.91
C ALA A 29 -37.41 4.61 -19.36
N VAL A 30 -36.63 5.69 -19.35
CA VAL A 30 -37.16 7.07 -19.32
C VAL A 30 -37.13 7.58 -20.75
N LYS A 31 -38.32 7.88 -21.27
CA LYS A 31 -38.55 8.59 -22.52
C LYS A 31 -38.12 10.04 -22.33
N GLU A 32 -37.26 10.55 -23.21
CA GLU A 32 -37.37 11.96 -23.61
C GLU A 32 -36.86 12.16 -25.03
N GLU A 33 -37.75 12.69 -25.85
CA GLU A 33 -37.54 13.09 -27.23
C GLU A 33 -36.91 14.49 -27.25
N VAL A 34 -35.80 14.69 -27.95
CA VAL A 34 -35.51 16.00 -28.56
C VAL A 34 -34.85 15.80 -29.92
N LYS A 35 -35.63 16.10 -30.96
CA LYS A 35 -35.17 16.45 -32.30
C LYS A 35 -34.39 17.76 -32.24
N THR A 36 -33.23 17.83 -32.89
CA THR A 36 -32.94 18.86 -33.90
C THR A 36 -31.64 18.55 -34.63
N GLU A 37 -31.77 18.32 -35.93
CA GLU A 37 -30.69 18.47 -36.91
C GLU A 37 -30.32 19.96 -37.04
N VAL A 38 -29.08 20.26 -37.47
CA VAL A 38 -28.73 21.08 -38.65
C VAL A 38 -27.28 21.60 -38.56
N LYS A 39 -26.46 21.02 -39.45
CA LYS A 39 -25.57 21.70 -40.44
C LYS A 39 -24.15 22.12 -40.09
N ALA A 40 -23.31 21.75 -41.04
CA ALA A 40 -21.88 21.90 -41.20
C ALA A 40 -21.37 23.34 -41.47
N GLU A 41 -20.04 23.40 -41.43
CA GLU A 41 -19.08 24.24 -42.17
C GLU A 41 -18.49 25.51 -41.53
N LEU A 42 -17.14 25.50 -41.56
CA LEU A 42 -16.20 26.60 -41.34
C LEU A 42 -16.34 27.67 -42.46
N PRO A 43 -15.81 28.90 -42.29
CA PRO A 43 -14.40 29.15 -42.66
C PRO A 43 -13.67 30.19 -41.78
N ALA A 44 -12.35 30.22 -41.97
CA ALA A 44 -11.35 31.08 -41.33
C ALA A 44 -11.30 32.52 -41.89
N VAL A 45 -10.88 33.52 -41.09
CA VAL A 45 -9.83 34.52 -41.44
C VAL A 45 -9.46 35.50 -40.30
N ASN A 46 -8.14 35.61 -40.06
CA ASN A 46 -7.27 36.79 -39.87
C ASN A 46 -7.54 37.99 -38.91
N GLY A 47 -6.45 38.38 -38.23
CA GLY A 47 -6.09 39.74 -37.76
C GLY A 47 -6.30 39.94 -36.25
N LEU A 48 -5.32 40.32 -35.40
CA LEU A 48 -4.37 41.42 -35.51
C LEU A 48 -3.17 41.24 -34.54
N LYS A 49 -2.03 41.81 -34.94
CA LYS A 49 -0.88 42.18 -34.08
C LYS A 49 -1.17 43.51 -33.37
N ALA A 50 -0.68 43.70 -32.13
CA ALA A 50 0.24 44.78 -31.71
C ALA A 50 0.27 45.05 -30.18
N ASN A 51 1.50 45.03 -29.64
CA ASN A 51 2.16 45.85 -28.60
C ASN A 51 1.40 46.84 -27.66
N GLY A 52 1.91 46.89 -26.42
CA GLY A 52 1.95 48.07 -25.52
C GLY A 52 1.59 47.68 -24.07
N ASN A 53 2.51 47.50 -23.12
CA ASN A 53 3.35 48.46 -22.38
C ASN A 53 2.58 49.43 -21.44
N GLY A 54 2.94 49.40 -20.14
CA GLY A 54 2.47 50.29 -19.06
C GLY A 54 1.47 49.59 -18.11
N GLY A 55 1.65 49.47 -16.79
CA GLY A 55 2.36 50.32 -15.84
C GLY A 55 1.36 51.29 -15.19
N GLY A 56 0.77 50.95 -14.04
CA GLY A 56 -0.09 51.88 -13.29
C GLY A 56 -0.95 51.23 -12.20
N LYS A 57 -0.61 51.53 -10.95
CA LYS A 57 -1.43 51.29 -9.74
C LYS A 57 -2.70 52.14 -9.74
N GLN A 58 -3.81 51.61 -9.22
CA GLN A 58 -4.79 52.22 -8.29
C GLN A 58 -5.91 51.19 -8.07
N ALA A 59 -6.10 50.67 -6.84
CA ALA A 59 -7.00 51.17 -5.79
C ALA A 59 -8.50 50.99 -6.11
N ALA A 60 -9.18 50.27 -5.21
CA ALA A 60 -10.56 49.79 -5.25
C ALA A 60 -11.64 50.89 -5.42
N PRO A 61 -12.89 50.52 -5.75
CA PRO A 61 -13.86 50.21 -4.68
C PRO A 61 -14.85 49.07 -4.97
N ASP A 62 -15.58 48.73 -3.91
CA ASP A 62 -16.52 47.63 -3.67
C ASP A 62 -17.67 47.43 -4.68
N SER A 63 -18.05 46.18 -4.94
CA SER A 63 -19.45 45.77 -5.17
C SER A 63 -19.61 44.23 -5.12
N ASP A 64 -19.97 43.75 -3.93
CA ASP A 64 -21.10 42.86 -3.62
C ASP A 64 -21.76 42.05 -4.76
N SER A 65 -21.67 40.71 -4.70
CA SER A 65 -22.70 39.78 -5.19
C SER A 65 -22.39 38.32 -4.79
N ASP A 66 -23.11 37.86 -3.76
CA ASP A 66 -23.63 36.52 -3.45
C ASP A 66 -23.19 35.31 -4.30
N ASP A 67 -22.45 34.38 -3.67
CA ASP A 67 -22.73 32.94 -3.71
C ASP A 67 -21.98 32.20 -2.57
N ASP A 68 -22.25 32.61 -1.33
CA ASP A 68 -21.89 31.84 -0.14
C ASP A 68 -23.10 31.00 0.30
N ILE A 69 -23.12 29.71 -0.08
CA ILE A 69 -24.12 28.75 0.39
C ILE A 69 -23.65 28.16 1.74
N PRO A 70 -24.33 28.44 2.87
CA PRO A 70 -23.92 27.88 4.15
C PRO A 70 -24.41 26.43 4.35
N ILE A 71 -23.48 25.58 4.81
CA ILE A 71 -23.63 24.15 5.20
C ILE A 71 -24.56 23.93 6.42
N SER A 72 -25.36 24.92 6.82
CA SER A 72 -26.24 24.89 8.00
C SER A 72 -27.60 24.18 7.79
N GLY A 73 -27.66 23.17 6.92
CA GLY A 73 -28.89 22.42 6.59
C GLY A 73 -29.03 21.00 7.16
N LEU A 74 -27.98 20.42 7.76
CA LEU A 74 -27.94 18.98 8.09
C LEU A 74 -28.16 18.63 9.58
N ALA A 75 -28.79 19.51 10.35
CA ALA A 75 -29.06 19.28 11.77
C ALA A 75 -30.55 19.33 12.11
N ARG A 76 -31.36 18.37 11.64
CA ARG A 76 -32.68 18.06 12.21
C ARG A 76 -33.01 16.57 12.18
N ARG A 77 -32.49 15.81 13.15
CA ARG A 77 -33.13 14.55 13.57
C ARG A 77 -33.79 14.73 14.94
N LYS A 78 -35.10 14.51 14.92
CA LYS A 78 -36.07 14.70 16.00
C LYS A 78 -35.71 13.86 17.23
N LYS A 79 -35.72 14.50 18.39
CA LYS A 79 -35.77 13.87 19.71
C LYS A 79 -37.17 13.28 19.90
N LEU A 80 -37.29 11.95 19.98
CA LEU A 80 -38.49 11.29 20.49
C LEU A 80 -38.32 11.11 22.00
N LYS A 81 -39.13 11.85 22.73
CA LYS A 81 -39.30 11.83 24.18
C LYS A 81 -40.40 10.80 24.48
N VAL A 82 -40.06 9.72 25.19
CA VAL A 82 -41.05 8.87 25.86
C VAL A 82 -40.64 8.77 27.32
N GLU A 83 -41.39 9.50 28.15
CA GLU A 83 -41.41 9.33 29.60
C GLU A 83 -42.45 8.27 29.94
N THR A 84 -42.10 7.29 30.77
CA THR A 84 -43.09 6.58 31.59
C THR A 84 -42.47 6.20 32.93
N LYS A 85 -42.92 6.91 33.97
CA LYS A 85 -42.75 6.59 35.40
C LYS A 85 -43.70 5.45 35.76
N VAL A 86 -43.23 4.39 36.44
CA VAL A 86 -43.97 3.73 37.53
C VAL A 86 -42.98 3.18 38.59
N LYS A 87 -43.44 3.30 39.85
CA LYS A 87 -42.84 3.02 41.16
C LYS A 87 -42.41 1.56 41.42
N ALA A 88 -41.56 1.45 42.45
CA ALA A 88 -40.94 0.30 43.07
C ALA A 88 -41.88 -0.68 43.82
N GLU A 89 -41.48 -1.96 43.93
CA GLU A 89 -41.54 -2.76 45.15
C GLU A 89 -40.59 -3.98 45.11
N LYS A 90 -40.51 -4.72 46.22
CA LYS A 90 -39.37 -5.45 46.82
C LYS A 90 -38.92 -6.81 46.21
N ALA A 91 -37.70 -7.18 46.63
CA ALA A 91 -36.86 -8.40 46.55
C ALA A 91 -37.56 -9.80 46.69
N PRO A 92 -36.88 -10.99 46.57
CA PRO A 92 -35.42 -11.27 46.57
C PRO A 92 -34.88 -12.40 45.64
N LEU A 93 -33.56 -12.59 45.70
CA LEU A 93 -32.76 -13.81 45.46
C LEU A 93 -32.86 -14.55 44.11
N ALA A 94 -31.84 -14.37 43.25
CA ALA A 94 -31.33 -15.43 42.39
C ALA A 94 -29.84 -15.18 42.03
N THR A 95 -29.04 -16.21 42.21
CA THR A 95 -27.59 -16.34 42.00
C THR A 95 -27.06 -15.77 40.67
N PRO A 96 -25.92 -15.04 40.67
CA PRO A 96 -25.24 -14.66 39.43
C PRO A 96 -24.30 -15.77 38.95
N THR A 97 -24.73 -16.53 37.93
CA THR A 97 -23.82 -17.34 37.09
C THR A 97 -22.92 -16.43 36.25
N PRO A 98 -21.60 -16.67 36.15
CA PRO A 98 -20.68 -15.81 35.41
C PRO A 98 -20.72 -16.12 33.91
N ARG A 99 -21.60 -15.47 33.15
CA ARG A 99 -21.46 -15.41 31.68
C ARG A 99 -20.42 -14.37 31.27
N LYS A 100 -19.13 -14.72 31.39
CA LYS A 100 -18.01 -13.98 30.77
C LYS A 100 -17.70 -14.59 29.40
N SER A 101 -18.01 -13.91 28.30
CA SER A 101 -17.28 -14.08 27.00
C SER A 101 -17.73 -13.19 25.82
N LYS A 102 -18.63 -12.20 25.95
CA LYS A 102 -19.05 -11.35 24.81
C LYS A 102 -18.36 -9.98 24.68
N LYS A 103 -17.42 -9.62 25.57
CA LYS A 103 -16.76 -8.29 25.55
C LYS A 103 -15.46 -8.22 24.74
N THR A 104 -14.83 -9.34 24.41
CA THR A 104 -13.55 -9.36 23.67
C THR A 104 -13.72 -9.09 22.17
N LYS A 105 -14.72 -9.67 21.52
CA LYS A 105 -14.95 -9.50 20.07
C LYS A 105 -15.18 -8.04 19.65
N LYS A 106 -15.94 -7.26 20.43
CA LYS A 106 -16.18 -5.83 20.14
C LYS A 106 -14.92 -4.95 20.30
N ARG A 107 -14.04 -5.29 21.24
CA ARG A 107 -12.75 -4.59 21.41
C ARG A 107 -11.80 -4.91 20.26
N VAL A 108 -11.72 -6.18 19.84
CA VAL A 108 -10.90 -6.59 18.69
C VAL A 108 -11.34 -5.91 17.40
N ILE A 109 -12.65 -5.83 17.13
CA ILE A 109 -13.15 -5.12 15.93
C ILE A 109 -12.83 -3.62 15.98
N LYS A 110 -12.98 -2.97 17.14
CA LYS A 110 -12.64 -1.56 17.32
C LYS A 110 -11.13 -1.30 17.14
N ILE A 111 -10.28 -2.22 17.60
CA ILE A 111 -8.83 -2.15 17.41
C ILE A 111 -8.48 -2.27 15.92
N LYS A 112 -9.07 -3.23 15.19
CA LYS A 112 -8.85 -3.39 13.75
C LYS A 112 -9.30 -2.16 12.93
N ILE A 113 -10.45 -1.58 13.26
CA ILE A 113 -10.93 -0.34 12.61
C ILE A 113 -9.95 0.82 12.87
N ARG A 114 -9.46 0.97 14.10
CA ARG A 114 -8.52 2.03 14.44
C ARG A 114 -7.13 1.84 13.80
N GLN A 115 -6.69 0.60 13.60
CA GLN A 115 -5.48 0.27 12.84
C GLN A 115 -5.64 0.59 11.35
N GLN A 116 -6.82 0.32 10.78
CA GLN A 116 -7.15 0.67 9.40
C GLN A 116 -7.13 2.20 9.20
N GLU A 117 -7.83 2.96 10.05
CA GLU A 117 -7.84 4.44 10.04
C GLU A 117 -6.43 5.02 10.21
N CYS A 118 -5.61 4.39 11.06
CA CYS A 118 -4.21 4.77 11.23
C CYS A 118 -3.41 4.56 9.93
N SER A 119 -3.56 3.40 9.28
CA SER A 119 -2.86 3.12 8.03
C SER A 119 -3.26 4.10 6.92
N GLU A 120 -4.55 4.43 6.80
CA GLU A 120 -5.06 5.42 5.86
C GLU A 120 -4.46 6.81 6.12
N ALA A 121 -4.45 7.26 7.37
CA ALA A 121 -3.87 8.54 7.73
C ALA A 121 -2.36 8.63 7.43
N LEU A 122 -1.61 7.53 7.58
CA LEU A 122 -0.19 7.50 7.22
C LEU A 122 -0.01 7.62 5.72
N TYR A 123 -0.82 6.93 4.92
CA TYR A 123 -0.75 6.97 3.46
C TYR A 123 -0.99 8.38 2.89
N GLU A 124 -1.79 9.19 3.55
CA GLU A 124 -2.03 10.57 3.13
C GLU A 124 -0.82 11.50 3.35
N THR A 125 0.09 11.14 4.28
CA THR A 125 1.29 11.92 4.56
C THR A 125 2.29 11.88 3.39
N LEU A 126 3.18 12.88 3.33
CA LEU A 126 4.25 12.90 2.32
C LEU A 126 5.16 11.66 2.40
N LYS A 127 5.48 11.20 3.61
CA LYS A 127 6.27 9.99 3.83
C LYS A 127 5.52 8.73 3.42
N GLY A 128 4.22 8.67 3.70
CA GLY A 128 3.36 7.58 3.28
C GLY A 128 3.32 7.43 1.77
N ARG A 129 3.18 8.55 1.05
CA ARG A 129 3.26 8.57 -0.43
C ARG A 129 4.60 8.06 -0.94
N LEU A 130 5.72 8.51 -0.38
CA LEU A 130 7.05 8.00 -0.73
C LEU A 130 7.14 6.48 -0.54
N ALA A 131 6.63 5.96 0.58
CA ALA A 131 6.66 4.53 0.87
C ALA A 131 5.75 3.72 -0.06
N GLN A 132 4.55 4.22 -0.36
CA GLN A 132 3.63 3.60 -1.33
C GLN A 132 4.24 3.56 -2.72
N GLU A 133 4.77 4.69 -3.17
CA GLU A 133 5.43 4.79 -4.45
C GLU A 133 6.61 3.82 -4.52
N LEU A 134 7.44 3.74 -3.47
CA LEU A 134 8.55 2.78 -3.46
C LEU A 134 8.05 1.33 -3.47
N LEU A 135 6.99 0.99 -2.75
CA LEU A 135 6.42 -0.36 -2.75
C LEU A 135 5.95 -0.85 -4.12
N CYS A 136 5.53 0.02 -5.02
CA CYS A 136 5.13 -0.40 -6.37
C CYS A 136 6.33 -0.79 -7.25
N ARG A 137 7.56 -0.40 -6.86
CA ARG A 137 8.77 -0.51 -7.68
C ARG A 137 10.01 -0.89 -6.88
N TRP A 138 9.82 -1.50 -5.70
CA TRP A 138 10.92 -1.82 -4.78
C TRP A 138 11.95 -2.74 -5.43
N TRP A 139 11.49 -3.68 -6.28
CA TRP A 139 12.30 -4.64 -7.01
C TRP A 139 13.34 -4.01 -7.95
N TYR A 140 13.17 -2.73 -8.32
CA TYR A 140 14.21 -2.00 -9.05
C TYR A 140 15.29 -1.45 -8.11
N ALA A 141 14.96 -1.04 -6.90
CA ALA A 141 15.92 -0.36 -6.01
C ALA A 141 16.69 -1.30 -5.08
N MET A 142 16.09 -2.42 -4.68
CA MET A 142 16.66 -3.32 -3.68
C MET A 142 16.42 -4.77 -4.03
N GLU A 143 17.31 -5.63 -3.53
CA GLU A 143 17.19 -7.08 -3.62
C GLU A 143 16.66 -7.62 -2.28
N TRP A 144 15.61 -8.42 -2.34
CA TRP A 144 15.07 -9.14 -1.19
C TRP A 144 14.37 -10.42 -1.65
N PRO A 145 14.57 -11.57 -0.97
CA PRO A 145 15.46 -11.76 0.18
C PRO A 145 16.95 -11.64 -0.18
N PRO A 146 17.84 -11.39 0.80
CA PRO A 146 19.28 -11.48 0.58
C PRO A 146 19.64 -12.88 0.04
N VAL A 147 20.46 -12.93 -1.02
CA VAL A 147 20.83 -14.18 -1.72
C VAL A 147 21.59 -15.16 -0.80
N LYS A 148 22.18 -14.65 0.27
CA LYS A 148 22.86 -15.46 1.29
C LYS A 148 21.82 -16.07 2.25
N LYS A 149 21.56 -17.37 2.09
CA LYS A 149 21.44 -18.41 3.15
C LYS A 149 20.84 -19.66 2.52
N SER A 150 21.68 -20.67 2.29
CA SER A 150 21.20 -22.04 2.09
C SER A 150 20.35 -22.41 3.31
N ALA A 151 19.04 -22.49 3.15
CA ALA A 151 18.17 -22.93 4.23
C ALA A 151 18.63 -24.31 4.68
N ALA A 152 18.90 -24.47 5.98
CA ALA A 152 19.14 -25.78 6.56
C ALA A 152 17.99 -26.71 6.12
N LYS A 153 18.31 -27.91 5.62
CA LYS A 153 17.30 -28.83 5.08
C LYS A 153 16.24 -29.12 6.13
N LEU A 154 15.10 -28.45 6.02
CA LEU A 154 13.96 -28.64 6.91
C LEU A 154 13.24 -29.93 6.51
N HIS A 155 13.01 -30.83 7.47
CA HIS A 155 12.31 -32.09 7.21
C HIS A 155 10.80 -31.87 7.05
N GLY A 156 10.19 -32.57 6.09
CA GLY A 156 8.73 -32.57 5.90
C GLY A 156 8.17 -31.30 5.24
N VAL A 157 9.05 -30.43 4.74
CA VAL A 157 8.68 -29.27 3.93
C VAL A 157 9.31 -29.36 2.54
N GLN A 158 8.68 -28.68 1.59
CA GLN A 158 9.16 -28.52 0.22
C GLN A 158 9.30 -27.02 -0.08
N GLU A 159 10.43 -26.62 -0.67
CA GLU A 159 10.62 -25.24 -1.11
C GLU A 159 9.68 -24.91 -2.28
N LEU A 160 9.09 -23.72 -2.27
CA LEU A 160 8.20 -23.25 -3.33
C LEU A 160 9.04 -22.77 -4.52
N ASP A 161 8.74 -23.29 -5.70
CA ASP A 161 9.41 -22.89 -6.93
C ASP A 161 9.22 -21.40 -7.20
N GLY A 162 10.32 -20.71 -7.55
CA GLY A 162 10.35 -19.26 -7.73
C GLY A 162 10.31 -18.42 -6.44
N TYR A 163 10.21 -19.02 -5.25
CA TYR A 163 10.16 -18.31 -3.96
C TYR A 163 11.21 -18.84 -2.99
N PRO A 164 12.51 -18.51 -3.20
CA PRO A 164 13.58 -19.00 -2.35
C PRO A 164 13.35 -18.64 -0.87
N GLY A 165 13.52 -19.61 0.01
CA GLY A 165 13.28 -19.46 1.46
C GLY A 165 11.81 -19.53 1.89
N ALA A 166 10.85 -19.71 0.98
CA ALA A 166 9.47 -20.01 1.29
C ALA A 166 9.20 -21.51 1.09
N PHE A 167 8.60 -22.14 2.10
CA PHE A 167 8.39 -23.58 2.17
C PHE A 167 6.91 -23.90 2.37
N ILE A 168 6.45 -25.01 1.79
CA ILE A 168 5.14 -25.60 2.07
C ILE A 168 5.31 -26.90 2.85
N ARG A 169 4.56 -27.07 3.94
CA ARG A 169 4.54 -28.34 4.68
C ARG A 169 3.82 -29.40 3.85
N VAL A 170 4.53 -30.49 3.56
CA VAL A 170 4.03 -31.63 2.77
C VAL A 170 3.72 -32.87 3.62
N LYS A 171 3.97 -32.79 4.94
CA LYS A 171 3.68 -33.85 5.91
C LYS A 171 3.20 -33.25 7.24
N GLY A 172 2.45 -34.02 8.02
CA GLY A 172 1.99 -33.66 9.36
C GLY A 172 0.58 -33.04 9.39
N GLU A 173 0.17 -32.59 10.58
CA GLU A 173 -1.16 -32.00 10.82
C GLU A 173 -1.34 -30.65 10.11
N ASP A 174 -0.25 -29.90 9.92
CA ASP A 174 -0.23 -28.60 9.24
C ASP A 174 0.05 -28.72 7.73
N LEU A 175 -0.43 -29.79 7.09
CA LEU A 175 -0.28 -30.00 5.65
C LEU A 175 -0.80 -28.80 4.86
N GLY A 176 0.02 -28.28 3.95
CA GLY A 176 -0.31 -27.11 3.13
C GLY A 176 -0.04 -25.75 3.79
N SER A 177 0.43 -25.70 5.04
CA SER A 177 0.87 -24.44 5.65
C SER A 177 2.17 -23.92 5.01
N ILE A 178 2.26 -22.60 4.87
CA ILE A 178 3.42 -21.91 4.29
C ILE A 178 4.31 -21.43 5.44
N LEU A 179 5.59 -21.77 5.38
CA LEU A 179 6.64 -21.32 6.26
C LEU A 179 7.57 -20.39 5.47
N ASP A 180 7.60 -19.12 5.85
CA ASP A 180 8.55 -18.15 5.31
C ASP A 180 9.76 -18.08 6.24
N THR A 181 10.92 -18.55 5.77
CA THR A 181 12.19 -18.55 6.52
C THR A 181 13.08 -17.37 6.18
N ARG A 182 12.65 -16.51 5.25
CA ARG A 182 13.40 -15.31 4.85
C ARG A 182 13.49 -14.34 6.03
N SER A 183 14.57 -13.56 6.08
CA SER A 183 14.71 -12.49 7.08
C SER A 183 13.52 -11.54 6.99
N SER A 184 12.92 -11.23 8.14
CA SER A 184 11.89 -10.20 8.24
C SER A 184 12.47 -8.79 8.10
N VAL A 185 13.77 -8.64 8.30
CA VAL A 185 14.51 -7.40 8.09
C VAL A 185 14.75 -7.20 6.60
N GLY A 186 14.72 -5.95 6.17
CA GLY A 186 14.81 -5.60 4.75
C GLY A 186 13.56 -5.97 3.96
N LYS A 187 12.54 -6.58 4.58
CA LYS A 187 11.34 -7.01 3.86
C LYS A 187 10.63 -5.80 3.25
N PRO A 188 10.38 -5.78 1.92
CA PRO A 188 9.69 -4.69 1.25
C PRO A 188 8.23 -4.67 1.72
N SER A 189 7.99 -3.89 2.77
CA SER A 189 6.71 -3.73 3.42
C SER A 189 6.54 -2.26 3.77
N PHE A 190 5.28 -1.81 3.84
CA PHE A 190 4.99 -0.41 4.14
C PHE A 190 5.66 0.02 5.44
N LEU A 191 5.50 -0.79 6.49
CA LEU A 191 6.05 -0.48 7.80
C LEU A 191 7.58 -0.38 7.77
N HIS A 192 8.26 -1.30 7.05
CA HIS A 192 9.71 -1.26 6.92
C HIS A 192 10.19 0.02 6.22
N PHE A 193 9.61 0.37 5.07
CA PHE A 193 9.96 1.60 4.37
C PHE A 193 9.56 2.86 5.15
N PHE A 194 8.45 2.82 5.85
CA PHE A 194 8.00 3.94 6.66
C PHE A 194 8.86 4.16 7.91
N ALA A 195 9.49 3.10 8.41
CA ALA A 195 10.49 3.15 9.48
C ALA A 195 11.82 3.77 9.02
N MET A 196 12.15 3.75 7.72
CA MET A 196 13.37 4.39 7.22
C MET A 196 13.30 5.92 7.31
N PRO A 197 14.44 6.63 7.41
CA PRO A 197 14.47 8.09 7.25
C PRO A 197 13.88 8.51 5.90
N SER A 198 13.14 9.62 5.85
CA SER A 198 12.53 10.07 4.58
C SER A 198 13.57 10.41 3.50
N ALA A 199 14.77 10.80 3.91
CA ALA A 199 15.88 11.05 2.97
C ALA A 199 16.34 9.77 2.25
N ASP A 200 16.52 8.68 2.99
CA ASP A 200 16.92 7.39 2.42
C ASP A 200 15.81 6.79 1.57
N LEU A 201 14.56 6.94 2.02
CA LEU A 201 13.39 6.50 1.28
C LEU A 201 13.26 7.23 -0.07
N LEU A 202 13.48 8.55 -0.08
CA LEU A 202 13.49 9.35 -1.31
C LEU A 202 14.65 8.92 -2.24
N LYS A 203 15.84 8.70 -1.70
CA LYS A 203 17.00 8.21 -2.47
C LYS A 203 16.70 6.86 -3.13
N LEU A 204 16.15 5.90 -2.39
CA LEU A 204 15.74 4.60 -2.91
C LEU A 204 14.66 4.73 -3.99
N LEU A 205 13.67 5.60 -3.78
CA LEU A 205 12.60 5.82 -4.74
C LEU A 205 13.13 6.39 -6.06
N LEU A 206 14.02 7.38 -6.02
CA LEU A 206 14.62 7.95 -7.22
C LEU A 206 15.47 6.92 -7.96
N HIS A 207 16.23 6.10 -7.22
CA HIS A 207 16.99 4.98 -7.79
C HIS A 207 16.07 3.94 -8.47
N ALA A 208 14.93 3.62 -7.85
CA ALA A 208 13.93 2.73 -8.43
C ALA A 208 13.41 3.27 -9.77
N TYR A 209 13.07 4.57 -9.82
CA TYR A 209 12.62 5.22 -11.05
C TYR A 209 13.70 5.19 -12.14
N ASP A 210 14.96 5.49 -11.79
CA ASP A 210 16.07 5.51 -12.74
C ASP A 210 16.30 4.13 -13.37
N LYS A 211 16.28 3.07 -12.55
CA LYS A 211 16.40 1.70 -13.05
C LYS A 211 15.17 1.24 -13.83
N GLN A 212 13.95 1.56 -13.37
CA GLN A 212 12.72 1.24 -14.10
C GLN A 212 12.72 1.90 -15.49
N ILE A 213 13.15 3.16 -15.57
CA ILE A 213 13.31 3.89 -16.83
C ILE A 213 14.36 3.21 -17.72
N ALA A 214 15.51 2.81 -17.17
CA ALA A 214 16.56 2.14 -17.94
C ALA A 214 16.08 0.80 -18.54
N VAL A 215 15.45 -0.04 -17.71
CA VAL A 215 14.89 -1.33 -18.13
C VAL A 215 13.80 -1.16 -19.20
N LEU A 216 12.93 -0.14 -19.04
CA LEU A 216 11.89 0.14 -20.02
C LEU A 216 12.48 0.57 -21.37
N VAL A 217 13.49 1.43 -21.36
CA VAL A 217 14.18 1.87 -22.58
C VAL A 217 14.90 0.71 -23.26
N GLU A 218 15.48 -0.22 -22.49
CA GLU A 218 16.16 -1.41 -23.01
C GLU A 218 15.18 -2.38 -23.71
N HIS A 219 14.00 -2.62 -23.13
CA HIS A 219 13.06 -3.62 -23.67
C HIS A 219 12.05 -3.07 -24.68
N GLU A 220 11.59 -1.83 -24.51
CA GLU A 220 10.51 -1.25 -25.33
C GLU A 220 10.98 -0.09 -26.23
N GLY A 221 12.18 0.44 -25.96
CA GLY A 221 12.74 1.57 -26.69
C GLY A 221 12.42 2.94 -26.07
N PRO A 222 12.97 4.03 -26.67
CA PRO A 222 12.90 5.37 -26.09
C PRO A 222 11.55 6.09 -26.28
N ASP A 223 10.66 5.57 -27.14
CA ASP A 223 9.42 6.25 -27.53
C ASP A 223 8.16 5.74 -26.81
N THR A 224 8.32 4.89 -25.79
CA THR A 224 7.20 4.35 -25.01
C THR A 224 6.40 5.47 -24.32
N PRO A 225 5.05 5.47 -24.39
CA PRO A 225 4.23 6.48 -23.71
C PRO A 225 4.44 6.52 -22.19
N LEU A 226 4.63 5.35 -21.57
CA LEU A 226 4.89 5.18 -20.14
C LEU A 226 6.15 5.92 -19.66
N LEU A 227 7.15 6.07 -20.53
CA LEU A 227 8.41 6.75 -20.21
C LEU A 227 8.18 8.23 -19.82
N LYS A 228 7.22 8.89 -20.47
CA LYS A 228 6.87 10.28 -20.17
C LYS A 228 6.23 10.40 -18.78
N GLU A 229 5.38 9.43 -18.42
CA GLU A 229 4.73 9.38 -17.12
C GLU A 229 5.74 9.10 -16.01
N LEU A 230 6.60 8.10 -16.16
CA LEU A 230 7.65 7.78 -15.17
C LEU A 230 8.62 8.95 -14.94
N ARG A 231 9.02 9.67 -15.99
CA ARG A 231 9.87 10.87 -15.85
C ARG A 231 9.15 11.99 -15.10
N LYS A 232 7.85 12.17 -15.33
CA LYS A 232 7.02 13.15 -14.62
C LYS A 232 6.87 12.78 -13.15
N GLU A 233 6.61 11.51 -12.85
CA GLU A 233 6.50 10.99 -11.49
C GLU A 233 7.83 11.14 -10.74
N ARG A 234 8.95 10.74 -11.35
CA ARG A 234 10.30 10.94 -10.80
C ARG A 234 10.57 12.41 -10.48
N ALA A 235 10.23 13.32 -11.41
CA ALA A 235 10.39 14.75 -11.19
C ALA A 235 9.50 15.26 -10.05
N SER A 236 8.28 14.74 -9.91
CA SER A 236 7.37 15.04 -8.79
C SER A 236 7.95 14.56 -7.46
N ALA A 237 8.44 13.31 -7.39
CA ALA A 237 9.04 12.73 -6.21
C ALA A 237 10.28 13.53 -5.76
N SER A 238 11.13 13.96 -6.70
CA SER A 238 12.34 14.75 -6.40
C SER A 238 12.06 16.12 -5.76
N ARG A 239 10.83 16.64 -5.85
CA ARG A 239 10.42 17.90 -5.23
C ARG A 239 9.96 17.75 -3.79
N ILE A 240 9.82 16.52 -3.29
CA ILE A 240 9.39 16.27 -1.91
C ILE A 240 10.53 16.59 -0.96
N ASP A 241 10.26 17.47 0.01
CA ASP A 241 11.19 17.80 1.09
C ASP A 241 11.15 16.68 2.16
N PRO A 242 12.27 15.95 2.39
CA PRO A 242 12.32 14.84 3.34
C PRO A 242 12.15 15.29 4.80
N ASP A 243 12.68 16.46 5.19
CA ASP A 243 12.55 16.99 6.54
C ASP A 243 11.10 17.38 6.84
N LYS A 244 10.40 17.91 5.84
CA LYS A 244 8.97 18.20 5.95
C LYS A 244 8.16 16.91 6.08
N ALA A 245 8.52 15.87 5.31
CA ALA A 245 7.85 14.57 5.37
C ALA A 245 7.94 13.95 6.77
N ASP A 246 9.15 13.85 7.34
CA ASP A 246 9.34 13.29 8.69
C ASP A 246 8.65 14.14 9.78
N ARG A 247 8.69 15.48 9.68
CA ARG A 247 8.00 16.37 10.63
C ARG A 247 6.49 16.18 10.63
N SER A 248 5.88 15.95 9.47
CA SER A 248 4.43 15.73 9.37
C SER A 248 3.99 14.43 10.08
N VAL A 249 4.79 13.38 9.93
CA VAL A 249 4.55 12.07 10.53
C VAL A 249 4.69 12.09 12.05
N ARG A 250 5.69 12.80 12.59
CA ARG A 250 5.89 12.89 14.05
C ARG A 250 4.68 13.44 14.82
N LYS A 251 3.86 14.28 14.18
CA LYS A 251 2.61 14.76 14.78
C LYS A 251 1.55 13.66 14.81
N LEU A 252 1.38 12.97 13.68
CA LEU A 252 0.42 11.90 13.52
C LEU A 252 0.74 10.70 14.45
N LEU A 253 2.00 10.29 14.55
CA LEU A 253 2.41 9.15 15.39
C LEU A 253 2.12 9.37 16.88
N LYS A 254 2.04 10.61 17.36
CA LYS A 254 1.62 10.89 18.76
C LYS A 254 0.18 10.46 19.04
N GLU A 255 -0.66 10.40 18.02
CA GLU A 255 -2.05 9.95 18.12
C GLU A 255 -2.18 8.42 18.11
N PHE A 256 -1.09 7.73 17.71
CA PHE A 256 -1.03 6.28 17.49
C PHE A 256 0.20 5.64 18.17
N SER A 257 0.21 5.63 19.50
CA SER A 257 1.35 5.16 20.31
C SER A 257 1.75 3.70 20.07
N GLU A 258 0.79 2.82 19.71
CA GLU A 258 1.10 1.42 19.38
C GLU A 258 1.92 1.32 18.08
N LEU A 259 1.57 2.10 17.07
CA LEU A 259 2.29 2.13 15.81
C LEU A 259 3.67 2.77 15.96
N ASP A 260 3.79 3.86 16.73
CA ASP A 260 5.09 4.47 17.03
C ASP A 260 6.05 3.46 17.67
N ARG A 261 5.53 2.57 18.52
CA ARG A 261 6.31 1.47 19.10
C ARG A 261 6.73 0.45 18.04
N GLU A 262 5.82 0.04 17.15
CA GLU A 262 6.09 -0.93 16.09
C GLU A 262 7.15 -0.41 15.11
N ILE A 263 7.05 0.87 14.72
CA ILE A 263 8.04 1.53 13.86
C ILE A 263 9.43 1.51 14.52
N LYS A 264 9.51 1.84 15.81
CA LYS A 264 10.79 1.83 16.55
C LYS A 264 11.37 0.43 16.67
N GLU A 265 10.54 -0.59 16.83
CA GLU A 265 10.97 -1.99 16.86
C GLU A 265 11.57 -2.40 15.51
N VAL A 266 10.92 -2.04 14.39
CA VAL A 266 11.45 -2.29 13.04
C VAL A 266 12.77 -1.56 12.80
N GLN A 267 12.89 -0.31 13.25
CA GLN A 267 14.16 0.43 13.16
C GLN A 267 15.27 -0.25 13.96
N ALA A 268 14.97 -0.70 15.18
CA ALA A 268 15.95 -1.36 16.05
C ALA A 268 16.42 -2.70 15.46
N LEU A 269 15.50 -3.49 14.88
CA LEU A 269 15.85 -4.73 14.20
C LEU A 269 16.74 -4.48 12.98
N ALA A 270 16.44 -3.44 12.19
CA ALA A 270 17.26 -3.08 11.03
C ALA A 270 18.69 -2.67 11.43
N LEU A 271 18.83 -1.89 12.51
CA LEU A 271 20.16 -1.49 13.03
C LEU A 271 20.94 -2.70 13.57
N LYS A 272 20.28 -3.60 14.29
CA LYS A 272 20.94 -4.80 14.83
C LYS A 272 21.45 -5.73 13.74
N GLU A 273 20.72 -5.88 12.63
CA GLU A 273 21.18 -6.72 11.52
C GLU A 273 22.36 -6.10 10.76
N MET A 274 22.45 -4.77 10.71
CA MET A 274 23.63 -4.08 10.17
C MET A 274 24.86 -4.30 11.05
N GLU A 275 24.72 -4.22 12.37
CA GLU A 275 25.83 -4.46 13.33
C GLU A 275 26.33 -5.92 13.28
N ASN A 276 25.42 -6.89 13.23
CA ASN A 276 25.77 -8.31 13.18
C ASN A 276 26.29 -8.78 11.81
N GLY A 277 26.15 -7.98 10.74
CA GLY A 277 26.58 -8.35 9.40
C GLY A 277 28.08 -8.13 9.12
N ASP A 278 28.75 -7.36 9.97
CA ASP A 278 30.15 -6.95 9.82
C ASP A 278 31.12 -7.77 10.71
N GLU A 279 30.63 -8.67 11.57
CA GLU A 279 31.46 -9.46 12.51
C GLU A 279 31.96 -10.81 11.93
N ASP A 280 31.58 -11.18 10.70
CA ASP A 280 31.91 -12.49 10.10
C ASP A 280 33.16 -12.46 9.18
N GLU A 281 33.98 -11.40 9.18
CA GLU A 281 35.17 -11.27 8.29
C GLU A 281 36.55 -11.40 8.97
N ASP A 282 36.65 -11.62 10.29
CA ASP A 282 37.95 -11.63 11.02
C ASP A 282 38.30 -12.97 11.70
N GLU A 283 38.10 -14.12 11.04
CA GLU A 283 38.83 -15.35 11.38
C GLU A 283 39.90 -15.58 10.29
N GLU A 284 40.95 -14.76 10.32
CA GLU A 284 42.21 -15.08 9.64
C GLU A 284 42.85 -16.27 10.38
N ASP A 285 43.11 -17.33 9.62
CA ASP A 285 43.82 -18.54 9.99
C ASP A 285 45.21 -18.21 10.56
N ASP A 286 45.36 -18.24 11.89
CA ASP A 286 46.66 -18.41 12.55
C ASP A 286 47.05 -19.91 12.47
N ASP A 287 47.30 -20.40 11.25
CA ASP A 287 48.10 -21.61 11.01
C ASP A 287 49.58 -21.20 11.00
N ASP A 288 50.12 -20.87 12.19
CA ASP A 288 51.57 -20.87 12.40
C ASP A 288 52.00 -22.32 12.72
N ASP A 289 52.29 -23.04 11.63
CA ASP A 289 53.28 -24.11 11.59
C ASP A 289 54.62 -23.53 12.12
N ASP A 290 55.00 -23.87 13.34
CA ASP A 290 56.40 -23.76 13.76
C ASP A 290 56.96 -25.16 14.07
N ASP A 291 57.89 -25.51 13.18
CA ASP A 291 58.70 -26.71 13.07
C ASP A 291 59.46 -27.08 14.35
N ASP A 292 59.60 -28.40 14.50
CA ASP A 292 60.76 -29.16 15.00
C ASP A 292 61.94 -28.37 15.61
N GLU A 293 62.27 -28.64 16.88
CA GLU A 293 63.62 -29.03 17.35
C GLU A 293 63.62 -29.30 18.89
N ASP A 294 63.65 -30.59 19.28
CA ASP A 294 64.57 -31.17 20.30
C ASP A 294 64.41 -32.70 20.45
#